data_AF-A0A371XPI2-F1
#
_entry.id   AF-A0A371XPI2-F1
#
_cell.length_a   1.000
_cell.length_b   1.000
_cell.length_c   1.000
_cell.angle_alpha   90.00
_cell.angle_beta   90.00
_cell.angle_gamma   90.00
#
_symmetry.space_group_name_H-M   'P 1'
#
loop_
_entity.id
_entity.type
_entity.pdbx_description
1 polymer ?
#
loop_
_entity_poly.entity_id
_entity_poly.type
_entity_poly.pdbx_seq_one_letter_code
_entity_poly.pdbx_strand_id
1 'polypeptide(L)'
;MEGDRGHVGTDRIPRQAVVDGPGTRPDLGSGSGTIHISFRPKQLPDFHRTASGNAQQSTTATANRSACADFAEFLSFSLPNGRTTDDRFAKGPFTSDLVRFYNGWADDDLYTTLSYKAVGTALPVFRLANASAFVGCTLQQNYDETGISPEGTVAFDKGSDIDLALAGDGRQWRSVDAVSSMTVLIEVPPGQSSPATVLACDCYDPQLLTATGVGAG
;
A
#
# COMPACT_ATOMS: atom_id res chain seq x y z
N MET A 1 -5.90 20.77 -43.19
CA MET A 1 -5.35 21.23 -41.90
C MET A 1 -5.84 20.25 -40.85
N GLU A 2 -5.09 19.17 -40.70
CA GLU A 2 -5.21 18.23 -39.59
C GLU A 2 -4.67 18.92 -38.34
N GLY A 3 -5.52 19.07 -37.32
CA GLY A 3 -5.15 19.53 -36.00
C GLY A 3 -4.83 18.31 -35.14
N ASP A 4 -3.54 18.11 -34.92
CA ASP A 4 -2.93 17.08 -34.08
C ASP A 4 -3.55 17.10 -32.68
N ARG A 5 -4.13 15.97 -32.26
CA ARG A 5 -4.74 15.80 -30.94
C ARG A 5 -3.61 15.53 -29.95
N GLY A 6 -3.41 16.46 -29.02
CA GLY A 6 -2.47 16.31 -27.91
C GLY A 6 -2.76 15.03 -27.13
N HIS A 7 -1.94 14.01 -27.37
CA HIS A 7 -1.88 12.77 -26.64
C HIS A 7 -1.17 13.05 -25.32
N VAL A 8 -1.90 13.20 -24.22
CA VAL A 8 -1.31 13.18 -22.87
C VAL A 8 -1.32 11.72 -22.42
N GLY A 9 -0.35 10.96 -22.94
CA GLY A 9 0.03 9.68 -22.35
C GLY A 9 0.89 9.97 -21.14
N THR A 10 0.33 9.89 -19.95
CA THR A 10 1.07 10.00 -18.69
C THR A 10 1.24 8.61 -18.10
N ASP A 11 2.50 8.18 -18.01
CA ASP A 11 3.00 7.02 -17.26
C ASP A 11 2.35 7.01 -15.86
N ARG A 12 1.33 6.18 -15.60
CA ARG A 12 0.53 6.31 -14.35
C ARG A 12 0.40 5.06 -13.49
N ILE A 13 1.00 3.95 -13.90
CA ILE A 13 1.35 2.90 -12.95
C ILE A 13 2.82 2.60 -13.17
N PRO A 14 3.73 2.75 -12.19
CA PRO A 14 5.03 2.13 -12.34
C PRO A 14 4.78 0.64 -12.56
N ARG A 15 5.12 0.16 -13.77
CA ARG A 15 5.31 -1.27 -14.06
C ARG A 15 5.86 -1.92 -12.81
N GLN A 16 5.20 -2.98 -12.33
CA GLN A 16 5.62 -3.90 -11.28
C GLN A 16 6.81 -3.39 -10.47
N ALA A 17 6.65 -3.13 -9.18
CA ALA A 17 7.81 -2.91 -8.32
C ALA A 17 8.70 -4.16 -8.36
N VAL A 18 9.68 -4.19 -9.28
CA VAL A 18 10.59 -5.32 -9.45
C VAL A 18 11.54 -5.27 -8.26
N VAL A 19 11.35 -6.21 -7.34
CA VAL A 19 12.19 -6.40 -6.16
C VAL A 19 13.44 -7.18 -6.56
N ASP A 20 14.46 -6.49 -7.08
CA ASP A 20 15.79 -7.06 -7.30
C ASP A 20 16.82 -6.52 -6.30
N GLY A 21 17.67 -7.42 -5.79
CA GLY A 21 18.70 -7.13 -4.78
C GLY A 21 20.00 -6.51 -5.32
N PRO A 22 21.07 -6.50 -4.51
CA PRO A 22 21.37 -5.52 -3.47
C PRO A 22 22.05 -4.24 -3.99
N GLY A 23 21.69 -3.09 -3.40
CA GLY A 23 22.64 -2.00 -3.14
C GLY A 23 22.55 -0.78 -4.04
N THR A 24 21.48 0.01 -3.95
CA THR A 24 21.54 1.46 -4.20
C THR A 24 20.33 2.18 -3.59
N ARG A 25 20.52 3.48 -3.30
CA ARG A 25 19.53 4.41 -2.75
C ARG A 25 18.47 4.68 -3.84
N PRO A 26 17.17 4.84 -3.52
CA PRO A 26 16.18 5.18 -4.55
C PRO A 26 16.52 6.55 -5.13
N ASP A 27 16.84 6.58 -6.42
CA ASP A 27 17.01 7.81 -7.19
C ASP A 27 15.64 8.19 -7.75
N LEU A 28 15.10 9.31 -7.28
CA LEU A 28 13.86 9.88 -7.81
C LEU A 28 14.22 10.69 -9.06
N GLY A 29 14.69 9.99 -10.09
CA GLY A 29 15.02 10.56 -11.38
C GLY A 29 13.76 10.86 -12.19
N SER A 30 13.61 12.12 -12.59
CA SER A 30 12.56 12.58 -13.51
C SER A 30 12.84 12.07 -14.92
N GLY A 31 12.01 11.13 -15.39
CA GLY A 31 11.99 10.64 -16.77
C GLY A 31 11.51 9.19 -16.84
N SER A 32 10.47 8.92 -17.65
CA SER A 32 9.75 7.66 -17.99
C SER A 32 10.35 6.30 -17.54
N GLY A 33 10.68 6.20 -16.26
CA GLY A 33 11.56 5.18 -15.71
C GLY A 33 10.83 4.41 -14.64
N THR A 34 10.90 3.09 -14.73
CA THR A 34 10.42 2.17 -13.69
C THR A 34 10.89 2.64 -12.31
N ILE A 35 9.95 2.86 -11.38
CA ILE A 35 10.27 3.21 -10.00
C ILE A 35 10.74 1.93 -9.32
N HIS A 36 12.06 1.77 -9.19
CA HIS A 36 12.66 0.66 -8.48
C HIS A 36 12.60 0.91 -6.97
N ILE A 37 11.69 0.19 -6.30
CA ILE A 37 11.58 0.22 -4.85
C ILE A 37 12.30 -0.99 -4.27
N SER A 38 13.59 -0.83 -3.96
CA SER A 38 14.40 -1.90 -3.37
C SER A 38 14.25 -1.93 -1.85
N PHE A 39 13.53 -2.92 -1.33
CA PHE A 39 13.54 -3.23 0.10
C PHE A 39 14.60 -4.27 0.41
N ARG A 40 15.44 -4.00 1.41
CA ARG A 40 16.18 -5.09 2.07
C ARG A 40 15.17 -5.87 2.91
N PRO A 41 15.16 -7.21 2.88
CA PRO A 41 14.42 -7.98 3.86
C PRO A 41 14.91 -7.55 5.23
N LYS A 42 14.08 -6.83 5.99
CA LYS A 42 14.36 -6.63 7.40
C LYS A 42 14.29 -8.02 8.00
N GLN A 43 15.41 -8.49 8.56
CA GLN A 43 15.40 -9.76 9.30
C GLN A 43 14.27 -9.68 10.32
N LEU A 44 13.32 -10.62 10.23
CA LEU A 44 12.21 -10.65 11.17
C LEU A 44 12.80 -10.83 12.58
N PRO A 45 12.33 -10.07 13.59
CA PRO A 45 12.81 -10.22 14.95
C PRO A 45 12.61 -11.65 15.45
N ASP A 46 13.54 -12.12 16.29
CA ASP A 46 13.44 -13.46 16.84
C ASP A 46 12.19 -13.62 17.72
N PHE A 47 11.48 -14.73 17.53
CA PHE A 47 10.36 -15.10 18.37
C PHE A 47 10.85 -15.60 19.73
N HIS A 48 10.18 -15.16 20.80
CA HIS A 48 10.35 -15.79 22.09
C HIS A 48 9.86 -17.24 22.01
N ARG A 49 10.66 -18.19 22.50
CA ARG A 49 10.34 -19.62 22.45
C ARG A 49 9.96 -20.15 23.83
N THR A 50 8.99 -21.06 23.88
CA THR A 50 8.67 -21.83 25.09
C THR A 50 9.77 -22.85 25.40
N ALA A 51 9.71 -23.49 26.57
CA ALA A 51 10.62 -24.59 26.91
C ALA A 51 10.58 -25.77 25.91
N SER A 52 9.48 -25.91 25.16
CA SER A 52 9.32 -26.90 24.08
C SER A 52 9.79 -26.41 22.70
N GLY A 53 10.33 -25.19 22.59
CA GLY A 53 10.83 -24.60 21.34
C GLY A 53 9.76 -23.94 20.45
N ASN A 54 8.49 -23.93 20.87
CA ASN A 54 7.41 -23.30 20.11
C ASN A 54 7.43 -21.78 20.26
N ALA A 55 7.01 -21.05 19.22
CA ALA A 55 6.82 -19.60 19.34
C ALA A 55 5.73 -19.31 20.40
N GLN A 56 6.06 -18.47 21.37
CA GLN A 56 5.13 -18.11 22.43
C GLN A 56 4.07 -17.14 21.89
N GLN A 57 2.79 -17.43 22.15
CA GLN A 57 1.71 -16.49 21.88
C GLN A 57 1.73 -15.32 22.88
N SER A 58 1.37 -14.13 22.41
CA SER A 58 1.26 -12.94 23.24
C SER A 58 0.04 -13.03 24.15
N THR A 59 0.22 -12.75 25.44
CA THR A 59 -0.87 -12.66 26.43
C THR A 59 -1.72 -11.39 26.25
N THR A 60 -1.22 -10.42 25.49
CA THR A 60 -1.92 -9.15 25.19
C THR A 60 -2.39 -9.09 23.72
N ALA A 61 -2.58 -10.27 23.09
CA ALA A 61 -2.91 -10.37 21.67
C ALA A 61 -4.08 -9.46 21.22
N THR A 62 -5.16 -9.39 22.00
CA THR A 62 -6.31 -8.53 21.65
C THR A 62 -5.93 -7.05 21.58
N ALA A 63 -5.16 -6.55 22.54
CA ALA A 63 -4.72 -5.15 22.54
C ALA A 63 -3.73 -4.89 21.40
N ASN A 64 -2.77 -5.79 21.15
CA ASN A 64 -1.78 -5.61 20.10
C ASN A 64 -2.40 -5.61 18.68
N ARG A 65 -3.54 -6.29 18.50
CA ARG A 65 -4.24 -6.31 17.21
C ARG A 65 -4.86 -4.97 16.82
N SER A 66 -5.03 -4.02 17.75
CA SER A 66 -5.52 -2.68 17.38
C SER A 66 -4.59 -2.02 16.36
N ALA A 67 -3.29 -2.35 16.39
CA ALA A 67 -2.30 -1.85 15.44
C ALA A 67 -2.68 -2.11 13.97
N CYS A 68 -3.45 -3.16 13.66
CA CYS A 68 -3.94 -3.39 12.30
C CYS A 68 -4.98 -2.35 11.88
N ALA A 69 -5.89 -1.98 12.77
CA ALA A 69 -6.89 -0.95 12.52
C ALA A 69 -6.25 0.44 12.51
N ASP A 70 -5.32 0.70 13.43
CA ASP A 70 -4.56 1.95 13.47
C ASP A 70 -3.76 2.17 12.18
N PHE A 71 -3.14 1.10 11.64
CA PHE A 71 -2.39 1.19 10.40
C PHE A 71 -3.30 1.36 9.18
N ALA A 72 -4.46 0.70 9.16
CA ALA A 72 -5.46 0.90 8.12
C ALA A 72 -6.00 2.35 8.12
N GLU A 73 -6.28 2.91 9.29
CA GLU A 73 -6.68 4.32 9.41
C GLU A 73 -5.57 5.25 8.90
N PHE A 74 -4.32 5.01 9.30
CA PHE A 74 -3.17 5.80 8.86
C PHE A 74 -3.01 5.84 7.33
N LEU A 75 -3.27 4.71 6.65
CA LEU A 75 -3.18 4.62 5.19
C LEU A 75 -4.44 5.10 4.46
N SER A 76 -5.53 5.41 5.16
CA SER A 76 -6.77 5.84 4.52
C SER A 76 -6.80 7.36 4.31
N PHE A 77 -6.71 7.80 3.05
CA PHE A 77 -6.73 9.21 2.67
C PHE A 77 -7.04 9.40 1.18
N SER A 78 -7.47 10.61 0.82
CA SER A 78 -7.50 11.07 -0.57
C SER A 78 -6.18 11.72 -0.94
N LEU A 79 -5.68 11.46 -2.14
CA LEU A 79 -4.45 12.05 -2.65
C LEU A 79 -4.62 13.57 -2.86
N PRO A 80 -3.58 14.40 -2.67
CA PRO A 80 -2.28 14.14 -2.04
C PRO A 80 -2.29 14.34 -0.51
N ASN A 81 -3.45 14.22 0.14
CA ASN A 81 -3.65 14.64 1.54
C ASN A 81 -3.20 13.60 2.57
N GLY A 82 -2.43 12.58 2.17
CA GLY A 82 -1.88 11.59 3.08
C GLY A 82 -0.88 12.20 4.05
N ARG A 83 -1.00 11.87 5.33
CA ARG A 83 -0.06 12.33 6.36
C ARG A 83 1.16 11.42 6.39
N THR A 84 2.35 11.95 6.11
CA THR A 84 3.59 11.15 6.16
C THR A 84 4.07 10.83 7.58
N THR A 85 3.31 11.22 8.61
CA THR A 85 3.64 11.02 10.02
C THR A 85 2.39 10.71 10.84
N ASP A 86 2.50 9.73 11.72
CA ASP A 86 1.51 9.37 12.73
C ASP A 86 2.25 8.91 13.99
N ASP A 87 1.89 9.44 15.16
CA ASP A 87 2.62 9.19 16.40
C ASP A 87 2.52 7.72 16.86
N ARG A 88 1.56 6.95 16.31
CA ARG A 88 1.42 5.52 16.57
C ARG A 88 2.47 4.68 15.84
N PHE A 89 3.09 5.20 14.78
CA PHE A 89 4.01 4.44 13.94
C PHE A 89 5.38 5.11 13.76
N ALA A 90 6.44 4.32 13.84
CA ALA A 90 7.76 4.75 13.45
C ALA A 90 7.79 5.11 11.95
N LYS A 91 8.50 6.18 11.60
CA LYS A 91 8.75 6.55 10.20
C LYS A 91 9.59 5.47 9.51
N GLY A 92 9.33 5.22 8.24
CA GLY A 92 10.02 4.19 7.50
C GLY A 92 9.39 3.86 6.14
N PRO A 93 9.90 2.79 5.51
CA PRO A 93 9.61 2.48 4.12
C PRO A 93 8.13 2.13 3.87
N PHE A 94 7.47 1.49 4.84
CA PHE A 94 6.06 1.10 4.76
C PHE A 94 5.12 2.08 5.47
N THR A 95 5.63 3.22 5.94
CA THR A 95 4.82 4.27 6.60
C THR A 95 5.00 5.60 5.87
N SER A 96 5.92 6.44 6.35
CA SER A 96 6.17 7.78 5.81
C SER A 96 6.51 7.80 4.33
N ASP A 97 7.28 6.82 3.86
CA ASP A 97 7.73 6.77 2.47
C ASP A 97 6.63 6.23 1.54
N LEU A 98 5.84 5.27 2.01
CA LEU A 98 4.66 4.76 1.31
C LEU A 98 3.62 5.86 1.11
N VAL A 99 3.33 6.64 2.15
CA VAL A 99 2.41 7.78 2.02
C VAL A 99 2.96 8.84 1.07
N ARG A 100 4.28 9.10 1.09
CA ARG A 100 4.91 10.03 0.13
C ARG A 100 4.80 9.53 -1.30
N PHE A 101 4.99 8.23 -1.51
CA PHE A 101 4.84 7.58 -2.80
C PHE A 101 3.41 7.76 -3.33
N TYR A 102 2.39 7.43 -2.54
CA TYR A 102 0.99 7.62 -2.93
C TYR A 102 0.61 9.08 -3.16
N ASN A 103 1.02 10.01 -2.29
CA ASN A 103 0.78 11.44 -2.52
C ASN A 103 1.40 11.95 -3.83
N GLY A 104 2.49 11.32 -4.30
CA GLY A 104 3.10 11.63 -5.59
C GLY A 104 2.28 11.20 -6.81
N TRP A 105 1.23 10.39 -6.62
CA TRP A 105 0.30 10.00 -7.69
C TRP A 105 -0.84 11.00 -7.90
N ALA A 106 -0.93 12.05 -7.08
CA ALA A 106 -1.99 13.04 -7.23
C ALA A 106 -1.94 13.69 -8.62
N ASP A 107 -3.12 13.84 -9.21
CA ASP A 107 -3.32 14.42 -10.52
C ASP A 107 -4.43 15.46 -10.45
N ASP A 108 -4.21 16.65 -11.04
CA ASP A 108 -5.14 17.77 -10.92
C ASP A 108 -6.48 17.51 -11.63
N ASP A 109 -6.55 16.54 -12.55
CA ASP A 109 -7.76 16.16 -13.27
C ASP A 109 -8.51 14.98 -12.61
N LEU A 110 -7.93 14.34 -11.59
CA LEU A 110 -8.46 13.13 -10.96
C LEU A 110 -8.66 13.31 -9.45
N TYR A 111 -9.77 12.79 -8.96
CA TYR A 111 -9.98 12.57 -7.54
C TYR A 111 -9.67 11.11 -7.23
N THR A 112 -8.65 10.89 -6.40
CA THR A 112 -8.22 9.54 -6.02
C THR A 112 -8.30 9.36 -4.51
N THR A 113 -8.96 8.29 -4.06
CA THR A 113 -9.08 7.94 -2.65
C THR A 113 -8.63 6.51 -2.38
N LEU A 114 -7.83 6.34 -1.33
CA LEU A 114 -7.43 5.06 -0.79
C LEU A 114 -8.12 4.87 0.56
N SER A 115 -8.87 3.78 0.72
CA SER A 115 -9.52 3.42 1.99
C SER A 115 -9.12 2.01 2.41
N TYR A 116 -8.66 1.85 3.64
CA TYR A 116 -8.17 0.57 4.14
C TYR A 116 -8.99 0.13 5.35
N LYS A 117 -9.14 -1.19 5.48
CA LYS A 117 -9.70 -1.82 6.68
C LYS A 117 -9.03 -3.15 6.95
N ALA A 118 -8.85 -3.48 8.23
CA ALA A 118 -8.44 -4.82 8.62
C ALA A 118 -9.57 -5.81 8.34
N VAL A 119 -9.25 -6.95 7.72
CA VAL A 119 -10.20 -7.99 7.34
C VAL A 119 -9.71 -9.38 7.74
N GLY A 120 -10.60 -10.36 7.68
CA GLY A 120 -10.30 -11.76 7.93
C GLY A 120 -10.27 -12.13 9.42
N THR A 121 -9.85 -13.36 9.69
CA THR A 121 -9.75 -13.88 11.05
C THR A 121 -8.49 -13.34 11.72
N ALA A 122 -8.63 -12.95 12.99
CA ALA A 122 -7.53 -12.50 13.81
C ALA A 122 -6.41 -13.57 13.88
N LEU A 123 -5.29 -13.30 13.21
CA LEU A 123 -4.13 -14.18 13.24
C LEU A 123 -3.54 -14.29 14.66
N PRO A 124 -2.81 -15.38 14.97
CA PRO A 124 -2.06 -15.48 16.21
C PRO A 124 -1.06 -14.33 16.33
N VAL A 125 -1.04 -13.70 17.50
CA VAL A 125 -0.01 -12.70 17.84
C VAL A 125 1.06 -13.41 18.63
N PHE A 126 2.31 -13.29 18.22
CA PHE A 126 3.43 -13.94 18.88
C PHE A 126 4.24 -12.94 19.70
N ARG A 127 4.90 -13.42 20.75
CA ARG A 127 5.85 -12.65 21.51
C ARG A 127 7.23 -12.72 20.86
N LEU A 128 7.89 -11.58 20.76
CA LEU A 128 9.27 -11.47 20.29
C LEU A 128 10.24 -11.57 21.47
N ALA A 129 11.50 -11.90 21.19
CA ALA A 129 12.55 -12.07 22.19
C ALA A 129 12.81 -10.79 23.01
N ASN A 130 12.56 -9.62 22.41
CA ASN A 130 12.65 -8.30 23.05
C ASN A 130 11.39 -7.91 23.85
N ALA A 131 10.48 -8.86 24.09
CA ALA A 131 9.17 -8.67 24.73
C ALA A 131 8.12 -7.88 23.93
N SER A 132 8.43 -7.38 22.74
CA SER A 132 7.42 -6.85 21.80
C SER A 132 6.46 -7.95 21.33
N ALA A 133 5.38 -7.54 20.68
CA ALA A 133 4.46 -8.43 20.01
C ALA A 133 4.64 -8.35 18.49
N PHE A 134 4.60 -9.50 17.83
CA PHE A 134 4.53 -9.63 16.38
C PHE A 134 3.09 -9.85 15.96
N VAL A 135 2.56 -8.91 15.18
CA VAL A 135 1.17 -8.87 14.73
C VAL A 135 1.16 -8.99 13.20
N GLY A 136 0.45 -9.99 12.69
CA GLY A 136 0.13 -10.11 11.27
C GLY A 136 -1.27 -9.57 11.00
N CYS A 137 -1.41 -8.75 9.97
CA CYS A 137 -2.68 -8.17 9.53
C CYS A 137 -2.93 -8.52 8.06
N THR A 138 -4.19 -8.77 7.72
CA THR A 138 -4.67 -8.67 6.34
C THR A 138 -5.50 -7.41 6.23
N LEU A 139 -5.13 -6.50 5.34
CA LEU A 139 -5.95 -5.33 5.03
C LEU A 139 -6.60 -5.50 3.66
N GLN A 140 -7.80 -4.97 3.54
CA GLN A 140 -8.43 -4.69 2.26
C GLN A 140 -8.25 -3.21 1.96
N GLN A 141 -7.75 -2.89 0.77
CA GLN A 141 -7.74 -1.55 0.20
C GLN A 141 -8.89 -1.44 -0.79
N ASN A 142 -9.66 -0.37 -0.68
CA ASN A 142 -10.52 0.13 -1.73
C ASN A 142 -9.83 1.35 -2.34
N TYR A 143 -9.60 1.29 -3.63
CA TYR A 143 -9.08 2.37 -4.46
C TYR A 143 -10.24 2.89 -5.30
N ASP A 144 -10.52 4.18 -5.20
CA ASP A 144 -11.47 4.91 -6.04
C ASP A 144 -10.70 5.99 -6.80
N GLU A 145 -10.89 6.06 -8.10
CA GLU A 145 -10.36 7.13 -8.93
C GLU A 145 -11.41 7.60 -9.93
N THR A 146 -11.64 8.91 -9.97
CA THR A 146 -12.70 9.54 -10.77
C THR A 146 -12.22 10.81 -11.44
N GLY A 147 -12.58 11.02 -12.71
CA GLY A 147 -12.35 12.29 -13.40
C GLY A 147 -13.12 13.44 -12.77
N ILE A 148 -12.44 14.54 -12.46
CA ILE A 148 -13.04 15.72 -11.80
C ILE A 148 -13.91 16.51 -12.78
N SER A 149 -13.53 16.56 -14.05
CA SER A 149 -14.24 17.25 -15.12
C SER A 149 -14.99 16.28 -16.04
N PRO A 150 -15.97 16.77 -16.83
CA PRO A 150 -16.63 15.97 -17.87
C PRO A 150 -15.68 15.43 -18.94
N GLU A 151 -14.47 15.95 -19.06
CA GLU A 151 -13.42 15.50 -19.97
C GLU A 151 -12.37 14.63 -19.26
N GLY A 152 -12.29 14.71 -17.93
CA GLY A 152 -11.40 13.92 -17.10
C GLY A 152 -11.67 12.42 -17.27
N THR A 153 -10.60 11.66 -17.55
CA THR A 153 -10.69 10.22 -17.71
C THR A 153 -9.57 9.52 -16.97
N VAL A 154 -9.90 8.35 -16.46
CA VAL A 154 -9.01 7.40 -15.81
C VAL A 154 -8.50 6.43 -16.85
N ALA A 155 -7.19 6.24 -16.89
CA ALA A 155 -6.53 5.29 -17.78
C ALA A 155 -5.41 4.59 -17.02
N PHE A 156 -5.24 3.31 -17.33
CA PHE A 156 -4.16 2.51 -16.77
C PHE A 156 -3.27 2.00 -17.91
N ASP A 157 -2.03 1.69 -17.55
CA ASP A 157 -1.10 1.09 -18.48
C ASP A 157 -1.66 -0.24 -19.00
N LYS A 158 -1.59 -0.41 -20.31
CA LYS A 158 -2.05 -1.63 -20.97
C LYS A 158 -1.34 -2.86 -20.41
N GLY A 159 -2.11 -3.82 -19.95
CA GLY A 159 -1.62 -5.07 -19.34
C GLY A 159 -1.25 -4.97 -17.86
N SER A 160 -1.51 -3.83 -17.21
CA SER A 160 -1.52 -3.78 -15.73
C SER A 160 -2.65 -4.64 -15.17
N ASP A 161 -2.52 -5.08 -13.91
CA ASP A 161 -3.54 -5.93 -13.28
C ASP A 161 -4.93 -5.29 -13.30
N ILE A 162 -5.00 -3.97 -13.09
CA ILE A 162 -6.27 -3.22 -13.14
C ILE A 162 -6.81 -3.15 -14.57
N ASP A 163 -5.98 -2.84 -15.57
CA ASP A 163 -6.42 -2.85 -16.98
C ASP A 163 -6.95 -4.22 -17.40
N LEU A 164 -6.25 -5.30 -17.03
CA LEU A 164 -6.68 -6.68 -17.29
C LEU A 164 -8.00 -7.01 -16.57
N ALA A 165 -8.15 -6.62 -15.31
CA ALA A 165 -9.36 -6.85 -14.53
C ALA A 165 -10.58 -6.08 -15.07
N LEU A 166 -10.36 -4.91 -15.65
CA LEU A 166 -11.39 -4.10 -16.32
C LEU A 166 -11.72 -4.60 -17.74
N ALA A 167 -11.03 -5.64 -18.23
CA ALA A 167 -10.99 -6.01 -19.65
C ALA A 167 -10.70 -4.78 -20.55
N GLY A 168 -9.89 -3.86 -20.02
CA GLY A 168 -9.36 -2.72 -20.72
C GLY A 168 -8.32 -3.18 -21.71
N ASP A 169 -8.40 -2.68 -22.94
CA ASP A 169 -7.36 -2.84 -23.95
C ASP A 169 -6.71 -1.47 -24.15
N GLY A 170 -6.34 -0.81 -23.04
CA GLY A 170 -5.99 0.62 -23.02
C GLY A 170 -7.20 1.55 -23.15
N ARG A 171 -8.37 1.14 -22.64
CA ARG A 171 -9.59 1.98 -22.64
C ARG A 171 -9.54 3.04 -21.54
N GLN A 172 -10.26 4.13 -21.78
CA GLN A 172 -10.46 5.21 -20.81
C GLN A 172 -11.80 5.04 -20.07
N TRP A 173 -11.80 5.44 -18.81
CA TRP A 173 -12.92 5.32 -17.87
C TRP A 173 -13.26 6.68 -17.28
N ARG A 174 -14.49 6.87 -16.79
CA ARG A 174 -14.89 8.03 -15.99
C ARG A 174 -14.56 7.86 -14.53
N SER A 175 -14.82 6.68 -14.02
CA SER A 175 -14.48 6.27 -12.67
C SER A 175 -14.09 4.82 -12.64
N VAL A 176 -13.20 4.47 -11.72
CA VAL A 176 -12.77 3.10 -11.46
C VAL A 176 -12.74 2.87 -9.96
N ASP A 177 -13.39 1.78 -9.56
CA ASP A 177 -13.30 1.20 -8.23
C ASP A 177 -12.47 -0.08 -8.32
N ALA A 178 -11.44 -0.20 -7.49
CA ALA A 178 -10.65 -1.41 -7.34
C ALA A 178 -10.58 -1.84 -5.87
N VAL A 179 -10.57 -3.15 -5.66
CA VAL A 179 -10.40 -3.76 -4.34
C VAL A 179 -9.18 -4.66 -4.38
N SER A 180 -8.28 -4.43 -3.44
CA SER A 180 -7.03 -5.18 -3.29
C SER A 180 -6.87 -5.71 -1.87
N SER A 181 -6.04 -6.74 -1.71
CA SER A 181 -5.65 -7.29 -0.40
C SER A 181 -4.16 -7.12 -0.17
N MET A 182 -3.78 -6.88 1.07
CA MET A 182 -2.39 -6.78 1.50
C MET A 182 -2.16 -7.49 2.82
N THR A 183 -0.93 -7.94 3.01
CA THR A 183 -0.43 -8.51 4.24
C THR A 183 0.56 -7.56 4.89
N VAL A 184 0.33 -7.24 6.17
CA VAL A 184 1.18 -6.35 6.95
C VAL A 184 1.73 -7.09 8.15
N LEU A 185 3.02 -6.93 8.42
CA LEU A 185 3.67 -7.41 9.64
C LEU A 185 4.07 -6.21 10.50
N ILE A 186 3.59 -6.17 11.73
CA ILE A 186 3.79 -5.05 12.66
C ILE A 186 4.44 -5.57 13.95
N GLU A 187 5.52 -4.90 14.36
CA GLU A 187 6.05 -5.02 15.71
C GLU A 187 5.40 -3.97 16.61
N VAL A 188 4.75 -4.44 17.68
CA VAL A 188 4.14 -3.59 18.70
C VAL A 188 4.99 -3.65 19.98
N PRO A 189 5.60 -2.54 20.41
CA PRO A 189 6.39 -2.48 21.63
C PRO A 189 5.60 -2.88 22.87
N PRO A 190 6.26 -3.43 23.91
CA PRO A 190 5.59 -3.82 25.15
C PRO A 190 4.89 -2.63 25.79
N GLY A 191 3.62 -2.82 26.16
CA GLY A 191 2.78 -1.78 26.74
C GLY A 191 2.51 -0.59 25.82
N GLN A 192 2.79 -0.69 24.51
CA GLN A 192 2.68 0.41 23.54
C GLN A 192 3.44 1.67 24.00
N SER A 193 4.57 1.46 24.69
CA SER A 193 5.41 2.50 25.27
C SER A 193 6.16 3.35 24.23
N SER A 194 6.20 2.89 22.99
CA SER A 194 6.78 3.60 21.85
C SER A 194 6.00 3.27 20.57
N PRO A 195 6.20 4.03 19.47
CA PRO A 195 5.50 3.79 18.21
C PRO A 195 5.76 2.39 17.67
N ALA A 196 4.72 1.79 17.10
CA ALA A 196 4.82 0.50 16.41
C ALA A 196 5.68 0.60 15.15
N THR A 197 6.30 -0.50 14.76
CA THR A 197 7.12 -0.56 13.54
C THR A 197 6.50 -1.51 12.53
N VAL A 198 6.18 -1.01 11.33
CA VAL A 198 5.78 -1.86 10.20
C VAL A 198 7.05 -2.54 9.64
N LEU A 199 7.15 -3.84 9.85
CA LEU A 199 8.32 -4.66 9.50
C LEU A 199 8.33 -5.03 8.02
N ALA A 200 7.15 -5.35 7.47
CA ALA A 200 6.95 -5.73 6.09
C ALA A 200 5.52 -5.39 5.65
N CYS A 201 5.37 -5.02 4.38
CA CYS A 201 4.09 -4.93 3.71
C CYS A 201 4.26 -5.10 2.20
N ASP A 202 3.30 -5.75 1.55
CA ASP A 202 3.07 -5.71 0.09
C ASP A 202 2.27 -4.46 -0.34
N CYS A 203 2.25 -3.41 0.49
CA CYS A 203 1.46 -2.19 0.32
C CYS A 203 1.78 -1.38 -0.95
N TYR A 204 2.93 -1.61 -1.58
CA TYR A 204 3.32 -0.93 -2.82
C TYR A 204 2.78 -1.63 -4.08
N ASP A 205 2.41 -2.90 -3.94
CA ASP A 205 1.88 -3.73 -5.02
C ASP A 205 0.87 -4.73 -4.41
N PRO A 206 -0.28 -4.22 -3.91
CA PRO A 206 -1.24 -5.06 -3.22
C PRO A 206 -1.94 -5.99 -4.21
N GLN A 207 -2.25 -7.21 -3.78
CA GLN A 207 -2.90 -8.20 -4.63
C GLN A 207 -4.29 -7.72 -5.05
N LEU A 208 -4.47 -7.43 -6.35
CA LEU A 208 -5.77 -7.06 -6.89
C LEU A 208 -6.75 -8.23 -6.74
N LEU A 209 -7.95 -7.92 -6.25
CA LEU A 209 -9.07 -8.88 -6.14
C LEU A 209 -10.12 -8.63 -7.21
N THR A 210 -10.53 -7.37 -7.38
CA THR A 210 -11.57 -6.97 -8.33
C THR A 210 -11.36 -5.55 -8.80
N ALA A 211 -11.75 -5.23 -10.03
CA ALA A 211 -11.88 -3.86 -10.51
C ALA A 211 -13.17 -3.72 -11.33
N THR A 212 -13.81 -2.55 -11.22
CA THR A 212 -14.98 -2.17 -12.00
C THR A 212 -14.83 -0.73 -12.45
N GLY A 213 -15.31 -0.42 -13.65
CA GLY A 213 -15.21 0.92 -14.21
C GLY A 213 -16.47 1.35 -14.94
N VAL A 214 -16.70 2.66 -14.97
CA VAL A 214 -17.72 3.31 -15.79
C VAL A 214 -17.05 3.89 -17.03
N GLY A 215 -17.46 3.48 -18.23
CA GLY A 215 -16.78 3.89 -19.46
C GLY A 215 -16.85 5.40 -19.72
N ALA A 216 -15.77 5.97 -20.27
CA ALA A 216 -15.82 7.28 -20.92
C ALA A 216 -16.52 7.10 -22.28
N GLY A 217 -17.73 7.62 -22.41
CA GLY A 217 -18.58 7.47 -23.60
C GLY A 217 -17.99 8.06 -24.89
#